data_AF-A0A147BMM6-F1
#
_entry.id   AF-A0A147BMM6-F1
#
_cell.length_a   1.000
_cell.length_b   1.000
_cell.length_c   1.000
_cell.angle_alpha   90.00
_cell.angle_beta   90.00
_cell.angle_gamma   90.00
#
_symmetry.space_group_name_H-M   'P 1'
#
loop_
_entity.id
_entity.type
_entity.pdbx_description
1 polymer ?
#
loop_
_entity_poly.entity_id
_entity_poly.type
_entity_poly.pdbx_seq_one_letter_code
_entity_poly.pdbx_strand_id
1 'polypeptide(L)'
;MAMSLELTILQLICLCLSAAVVGASSDVTYARWFHGTNSRRLVDEALKGDEPVFLEADVVVEGSMAVLEHPLDQPWDLSLRDLLNLVTVKPKRVTLKLDFKSTEVLPSAINVLMGALTENLKDLWLHADAVPGPGGRPPVDASTFLRYTTPFHPFAIVSLGWTTKSKGAYSWRNVETMARLTRCGQPYLKRVAFAVRASMIENSLPQLAWLVDVVPNSTLSVWYPASEAPPTEALLKLREAIPESSVVYDLPRDYPFENLVDAPIMEEDQDWRIDWKLTGDSPCQKTSLVGKRAVVLGDQAVSATLPDPWADFEAKLDLSKPRSVAVSLGNSKLTLEGPCFYMVLNRNGQKVTSHVWGMPCKENTLDPSRKEGPAEMTREWDFENATVPLVFESSPGGVVYAVYFHAAAPTLSSSLALVLMAFAVLAV
;
A
#
# COMPACT_ATOMS: atom_id res chain seq x y z
N MET A 1 -12.43 21.39 44.47
CA MET A 1 -12.83 21.78 43.09
C MET A 1 -11.61 22.09 42.20
N ALA A 2 -10.44 21.46 42.44
CA ALA A 2 -9.22 21.64 41.63
C ALA A 2 -8.76 20.35 40.91
N MET A 3 -9.08 19.17 41.45
CA MET A 3 -8.77 17.87 40.80
C MET A 3 -9.64 17.53 39.58
N SER A 4 -10.78 18.19 39.40
CA SER A 4 -11.70 17.92 38.27
C SER A 4 -11.32 18.66 36.99
N LEU A 5 -10.45 19.67 37.09
CA LEU A 5 -10.01 20.49 35.96
C LEU A 5 -8.75 19.92 35.28
N GLU A 6 -7.89 19.23 36.04
CA GLU A 6 -6.68 18.58 35.47
C GLU A 6 -7.00 17.33 34.65
N LEU A 7 -8.02 16.55 35.05
CA LEU A 7 -8.45 15.37 34.28
C LEU A 7 -9.08 15.73 32.93
N THR A 8 -9.76 16.89 32.86
CA THR A 8 -10.40 17.37 31.62
C THR A 8 -9.38 17.97 30.66
N ILE A 9 -8.32 18.62 31.16
CA ILE A 9 -7.23 19.13 30.31
C ILE A 9 -6.38 17.96 29.76
N LEU A 10 -6.10 16.92 30.55
CA LEU A 10 -5.37 15.75 30.05
C LEU A 10 -6.18 14.95 29.00
N GLN A 11 -7.51 14.87 29.16
CA GLN A 11 -8.40 14.26 28.17
C GLN A 11 -8.55 15.12 26.91
N LEU A 12 -8.58 16.46 27.02
CA LEU A 12 -8.60 17.35 25.84
C LEU A 12 -7.26 17.34 25.08
N ILE A 13 -6.11 17.27 25.77
CA ILE A 13 -4.80 17.12 25.11
C ILE A 13 -4.70 15.75 24.39
N CYS A 14 -5.33 14.70 24.94
CA CYS A 14 -5.41 13.39 24.29
C CYS A 14 -6.37 13.36 23.09
N LEU A 15 -7.41 14.20 23.09
CA LEU A 15 -8.39 14.34 22.00
C LEU A 15 -7.93 15.29 20.89
N CYS A 16 -6.99 16.21 21.16
CA CYS A 16 -6.40 17.09 20.14
C CYS A 16 -5.19 16.47 19.41
N LEU A 17 -4.67 15.33 19.87
CA LEU A 17 -3.61 14.56 19.17
C LEU A 17 -4.15 13.40 18.32
N SER A 18 -5.48 13.25 18.20
CA SER A 18 -6.12 12.13 17.52
C SER A 18 -6.86 12.50 16.22
N ALA A 19 -6.39 13.53 15.52
CA ALA A 19 -6.81 13.82 14.14
C ALA A 19 -5.72 14.45 13.25
N ALA A 20 -4.43 14.25 13.58
CA ALA A 20 -3.43 14.33 12.53
C ALA A 20 -3.61 13.06 11.69
N VAL A 21 -4.26 13.19 10.54
CA VAL A 21 -4.12 12.22 9.47
C VAL A 21 -2.62 12.10 9.23
N VAL A 22 -2.02 10.98 9.65
CA VAL A 22 -0.62 10.67 9.34
C VAL A 22 -0.58 10.22 7.88
N GLY A 23 -0.92 11.15 6.99
CA GLY A 23 -0.49 11.12 5.61
C GLY A 23 0.90 11.73 5.54
N ALA A 24 1.65 11.41 4.50
CA ALA A 24 2.79 12.21 4.11
C ALA A 24 2.31 13.67 3.97
N SER A 25 2.85 14.57 4.80
CA SER A 25 2.69 16.00 4.53
C SER A 25 3.35 16.33 3.19
N SER A 26 2.84 17.33 2.47
CA SER A 26 3.42 17.80 1.20
C SER A 26 4.94 18.02 1.30
N ASP A 27 5.41 18.46 2.48
CA ASP A 27 6.82 18.69 2.80
C ASP A 27 7.69 17.42 2.80
N VAL A 28 7.09 16.25 3.03
CA VAL A 28 7.80 14.96 3.08
C VAL A 28 7.63 14.18 1.78
N THR A 29 6.50 14.34 1.08
CA THR A 29 6.24 13.64 -0.20
C THR A 29 7.36 13.89 -1.21
N TYR A 30 7.85 15.13 -1.33
CA TYR A 30 8.89 15.53 -2.28
C TYR A 30 10.24 15.84 -1.60
N ALA A 31 10.49 15.19 -0.46
CA ALA A 31 11.73 15.36 0.28
C ALA A 31 12.95 14.93 -0.53
N ARG A 32 14.04 15.70 -0.42
CA ARG A 32 15.33 15.38 -1.05
C ARG A 32 16.24 14.71 -0.03
N TRP A 33 16.47 13.41 -0.20
CA TRP A 33 17.26 12.60 0.72
C TRP A 33 18.76 12.69 0.43
N PHE A 34 19.56 12.69 1.50
CA PHE A 34 20.97 12.32 1.47
C PHE A 34 21.03 10.81 1.69
N HIS A 35 21.19 10.03 0.60
CA HIS A 35 21.29 8.57 0.64
C HIS A 35 22.71 8.10 0.94
N GLY A 36 22.84 6.96 1.62
CA GLY A 36 24.10 6.31 1.93
C GLY A 36 25.06 7.25 2.66
N THR A 37 24.55 8.03 3.63
CA THR A 37 25.31 9.08 4.34
C THR A 37 26.20 8.47 5.42
N ASN A 38 27.07 7.54 5.01
CA ASN A 38 27.73 6.60 5.92
C ASN A 38 29.14 7.02 6.35
N SER A 39 29.54 8.27 6.09
CA SER A 39 30.85 8.79 6.50
C SER A 39 30.74 10.15 7.16
N ARG A 40 31.73 10.48 8.00
CA ARG A 40 31.76 11.77 8.69
C ARG A 40 31.69 12.94 7.71
N ARG A 41 32.40 12.84 6.60
CA ARG A 41 32.43 13.86 5.54
C ARG A 41 31.03 14.09 4.95
N LEU A 42 30.29 13.02 4.64
CA LEU A 42 28.95 13.12 4.06
C LEU A 42 27.94 13.69 5.06
N VAL A 43 28.04 13.31 6.34
CA VAL A 43 27.19 13.86 7.40
C VAL A 43 27.45 15.36 7.60
N ASP A 44 28.72 15.79 7.67
CA ASP A 44 29.05 17.21 7.82
C ASP A 44 28.58 18.03 6.61
N GLU A 45 28.67 17.46 5.40
CA GLU A 45 28.12 18.06 4.17
C GLU A 45 26.59 18.17 4.24
N ALA A 46 25.90 17.13 4.70
CA ALA A 46 24.45 17.10 4.84
C ALA A 46 23.92 18.08 5.87
N LEU A 47 24.66 18.26 6.96
CA LEU A 47 24.24 19.11 8.06
C LEU A 47 24.63 20.58 7.86
N LYS A 48 25.28 20.95 6.75
CA LYS A 48 25.67 22.32 6.43
C LYS A 48 24.44 23.22 6.26
N GLY A 49 24.46 24.39 6.92
CA GLY A 49 23.36 25.36 6.90
C GLY A 49 22.25 25.06 7.91
N ASP A 50 21.07 25.65 7.67
CA ASP A 50 19.92 25.61 8.58
C ASP A 50 18.65 25.00 7.97
N GLU A 51 18.68 24.62 6.70
CA GLU A 51 17.54 23.99 6.01
C GLU A 51 17.18 22.62 6.62
N PRO A 52 15.91 22.18 6.50
CA PRO A 52 15.49 20.82 6.85
C PRO A 52 16.31 19.76 6.10
N VAL A 53 16.74 18.71 6.80
CA VAL A 53 17.58 17.66 6.23
C VAL A 53 16.86 16.32 6.31
N PHE A 54 16.82 15.60 5.19
CA PHE A 54 16.40 14.21 5.14
C PHE A 54 17.64 13.36 4.92
N LEU A 55 18.03 12.59 5.92
CA LEU A 55 19.27 11.84 5.94
C LEU A 55 18.95 10.35 6.07
N GLU A 56 19.51 9.55 5.17
CA GLU A 56 19.48 8.11 5.24
C GLU A 56 20.91 7.58 5.45
N ALA A 57 21.04 6.61 6.36
CA ALA A 57 22.32 5.98 6.68
C ALA A 57 22.14 4.48 6.93
N ASP A 58 23.08 3.72 6.37
CA ASP A 58 23.14 2.27 6.44
C ASP A 58 23.87 1.85 7.74
N VAL A 59 23.27 0.97 8.52
CA VAL A 59 23.78 0.54 9.83
C VAL A 59 24.18 -0.93 9.78
N VAL A 60 25.45 -1.18 10.10
CA VAL A 60 26.07 -2.51 10.14
C VAL A 60 26.69 -2.78 11.52
N VAL A 61 27.00 -4.05 11.79
CA VAL A 61 27.71 -4.45 13.02
C VAL A 61 29.19 -4.65 12.73
N GLU A 62 30.04 -4.00 13.53
CA GLU A 62 31.49 -4.24 13.57
C GLU A 62 31.89 -4.69 14.97
N GLY A 63 32.30 -5.96 15.10
CA GLY A 63 32.51 -6.60 16.39
C GLY A 63 31.23 -6.63 17.23
N SER A 64 31.11 -5.73 18.20
CA SER A 64 29.91 -5.56 19.05
C SER A 64 29.25 -4.18 18.91
N MET A 65 29.77 -3.33 18.03
CA MET A 65 29.34 -1.94 17.87
C MET A 65 28.47 -1.79 16.63
N ALA A 66 27.43 -0.97 16.73
CA ALA A 66 26.69 -0.47 15.58
C ALA A 66 27.45 0.72 14.97
N VAL A 67 27.84 0.59 13.71
CA VAL A 67 28.59 1.58 12.92
C VAL A 67 27.87 1.83 11.60
N LEU A 68 28.28 2.87 10.87
CA LEU A 68 27.75 3.10 9.53
C LEU A 68 28.48 2.24 8.49
N GLU A 69 27.78 1.84 7.43
CA GLU A 69 28.33 0.96 6.39
C GLU A 69 29.51 1.61 5.68
N HIS A 70 30.60 0.86 5.52
CA HIS A 70 31.82 1.34 4.90
C HIS A 70 32.32 0.33 3.85
N PRO A 71 33.14 0.77 2.89
CA PRO A 71 33.82 -0.15 1.98
C PRO A 71 34.63 -1.21 2.75
N LEU A 72 34.63 -2.44 2.26
CA LEU A 72 35.29 -3.59 2.91
C LEU A 72 36.80 -3.39 3.13
N ASP A 73 37.43 -2.55 2.32
CA ASP A 73 38.87 -2.26 2.33
C ASP A 73 39.24 -1.02 3.16
N GLN A 74 38.27 -0.39 3.83
CA GLN A 74 38.46 0.80 4.65
C GLN A 74 37.93 0.55 6.06
N PRO A 75 38.51 1.13 7.11
CA PRO A 75 37.87 1.12 8.43
C PRO A 75 36.61 2.00 8.41
N TRP A 76 35.62 1.68 9.25
CA TRP A 76 34.54 2.62 9.54
C TRP A 76 35.12 3.90 10.17
N ASP A 77 34.56 5.05 9.79
CA ASP A 77 34.97 6.37 10.31
C ASP A 77 33.91 6.99 11.24
N LEU A 78 32.70 6.43 11.29
CA LEU A 78 31.60 6.95 12.08
C LEU A 78 30.78 5.84 12.75
N SER A 79 30.63 5.94 14.07
CA SER A 79 29.73 5.07 14.82
C SER A 79 28.28 5.57 14.73
N LEU A 80 27.29 4.69 14.95
CA LEU A 80 25.89 5.11 15.03
C LEU A 80 25.68 6.14 16.16
N ARG A 81 26.40 5.98 17.28
CA ARG A 81 26.32 6.92 18.41
C ARG A 81 26.78 8.32 18.01
N ASP A 82 27.89 8.41 17.28
CA ASP A 82 28.42 9.69 16.82
C ASP A 82 27.49 10.33 15.78
N LEU A 83 26.93 9.55 14.86
CA LEU A 83 25.88 10.03 13.96
C LEU A 83 24.72 10.65 14.74
N LEU A 84 24.15 9.92 15.71
CA LEU A 84 23.02 10.41 16.51
C LEU A 84 23.36 11.69 17.28
N ASN A 85 24.56 11.78 17.85
CA ASN A 85 25.03 13.00 18.51
C ASN A 85 25.08 14.19 17.54
N LEU A 86 25.47 14.00 16.29
CA LEU A 86 25.55 15.06 15.28
C LEU A 86 24.16 15.52 14.80
N VAL A 87 23.26 14.58 14.53
CA VAL A 87 21.94 14.90 13.94
C VAL A 87 20.92 15.42 14.95
N THR A 88 21.16 15.21 16.26
CA THR A 88 20.27 15.66 17.34
C THR A 88 20.66 17.00 17.97
N VAL A 89 21.76 17.62 17.52
CA VAL A 89 22.25 18.93 18.05
C VAL A 89 21.24 20.05 17.81
N LYS A 90 20.74 20.18 16.58
CA LYS A 90 19.78 21.21 16.19
C LYS A 90 18.35 20.62 16.26
N PRO A 91 17.49 21.09 17.17
CA PRO A 91 16.18 20.48 17.38
C PRO A 91 15.29 20.62 16.14
N LYS A 92 14.54 19.56 15.86
CA LYS A 92 13.50 19.43 14.82
C LYS A 92 13.94 19.76 13.40
N ARG A 93 15.24 19.66 13.10
CA ARG A 93 15.78 19.93 11.76
C ARG A 93 15.97 18.69 10.89
N VAL A 94 16.35 17.56 11.49
CA VAL A 94 16.73 16.34 10.75
C VAL A 94 15.62 15.31 10.81
N THR A 95 15.17 14.86 9.64
CA THR A 95 14.48 13.58 9.47
C THR A 95 15.52 12.51 9.19
N LEU A 96 15.61 11.51 10.04
CA LEU A 96 16.62 10.45 9.96
C LEU A 96 15.97 9.12 9.55
N LYS A 97 16.52 8.45 8.55
CA LYS A 97 16.24 7.06 8.21
C LYS A 97 17.47 6.21 8.47
N LEU A 98 17.32 5.19 9.32
CA LEU A 98 18.35 4.21 9.59
C LEU A 98 17.99 2.90 8.89
N ASP A 99 18.81 2.47 7.93
CA ASP A 99 18.65 1.20 7.23
C ASP A 99 19.50 0.10 7.88
N PHE A 100 18.87 -0.82 8.59
CA PHE A 100 19.55 -1.92 9.26
C PHE A 100 19.84 -3.06 8.28
N LYS A 101 21.13 -3.33 8.05
CA LYS A 101 21.56 -4.31 7.03
C LYS A 101 21.56 -5.76 7.49
N SER A 102 21.36 -6.03 8.77
CA SER A 102 21.36 -7.40 9.29
C SER A 102 20.55 -7.55 10.59
N THR A 103 20.23 -8.77 10.99
CA THR A 103 19.53 -9.02 12.26
C THR A 103 20.47 -8.79 13.46
N GLU A 104 21.75 -9.05 13.26
CA GLU A 104 22.82 -9.02 14.27
C GLU A 104 23.11 -7.61 14.78
N VAL A 105 22.86 -6.57 13.97
CA VAL A 105 23.10 -5.17 14.38
C VAL A 105 22.04 -4.64 15.34
N LEU A 106 20.82 -5.19 15.29
CA LEU A 106 19.66 -4.66 16.02
C LEU A 106 19.89 -4.50 17.54
N PRO A 107 20.47 -5.47 18.28
CA PRO A 107 20.65 -5.31 19.72
C PRO A 107 21.55 -4.12 20.06
N SER A 108 22.67 -3.95 19.33
CA SER A 108 23.62 -2.86 19.56
C SER A 108 23.05 -1.51 19.13
N ALA A 109 22.42 -1.47 17.95
CA ALA A 109 21.85 -0.23 17.42
C ALA A 109 20.66 0.29 18.24
N ILE A 110 19.76 -0.59 18.67
CA ILE A 110 18.63 -0.19 19.51
C ILE A 110 19.11 0.32 20.87
N ASN A 111 20.12 -0.30 21.47
CA ASN A 111 20.71 0.20 22.72
C ASN A 111 21.29 1.60 22.56
N VAL A 112 21.94 1.89 21.42
CA VAL A 112 22.45 3.23 21.09
C VAL A 112 21.29 4.23 20.89
N LEU A 113 20.23 3.84 20.19
CA LEU A 113 19.05 4.68 19.96
C LEU A 113 18.31 5.03 21.25
N MET A 114 18.15 4.08 22.19
CA MET A 114 17.48 4.33 23.47
C MET A 114 18.21 5.36 24.35
N GLY A 115 19.53 5.50 24.16
CA GLY A 115 20.34 6.48 24.89
C GLY A 115 20.50 7.84 24.19
N ALA A 116 19.94 8.01 22.99
CA ALA A 116 20.08 9.23 22.20
C ALA A 116 18.87 10.15 22.35
N LEU A 117 19.08 11.46 22.14
CA LEU A 117 18.04 12.49 22.16
C LEU A 117 17.21 12.48 20.86
N THR A 118 16.65 11.32 20.50
CA THR A 118 15.89 11.12 19.27
C THR A 118 14.63 12.01 19.18
N GLU A 119 14.14 12.51 20.32
CA GLU A 119 13.09 13.51 20.40
C GLU A 119 13.48 14.85 19.75
N ASN A 120 14.78 15.13 19.57
CA ASN A 120 15.25 16.31 18.82
C ASN A 120 15.18 16.11 17.31
N LEU A 121 14.92 14.91 16.80
CA LEU A 121 14.70 14.69 15.37
C LEU A 121 13.33 15.24 14.94
N LYS A 122 13.25 15.71 13.69
CA LYS A 122 11.96 16.05 13.05
C LYS A 122 11.11 14.79 12.90
N ASP A 123 11.70 13.72 12.38
CA ASP A 123 11.10 12.39 12.32
C ASP A 123 12.19 11.31 12.31
N LEU A 124 11.83 10.08 12.68
CA LEU A 124 12.74 8.93 12.72
C LEU A 124 12.11 7.75 11.96
N TRP A 125 12.83 7.24 10.98
CA TRP A 125 12.47 6.06 10.20
C TRP A 125 13.44 4.93 10.56
N LEU A 126 12.89 3.82 11.03
CA LEU A 126 13.63 2.59 11.28
C LEU A 126 13.32 1.65 10.12
N HIS A 127 14.29 1.42 9.25
CA HIS A 127 14.11 0.70 7.99
C HIS A 127 14.86 -0.63 7.99
N ALA A 128 14.24 -1.65 7.40
CA ALA A 128 14.92 -2.90 7.06
C ALA A 128 14.23 -3.61 5.89
N ASP A 129 15.03 -4.23 5.02
CA ASP A 129 14.57 -5.26 4.10
C ASP A 129 14.34 -6.56 4.86
N ALA A 130 13.10 -6.74 5.33
CA ALA A 130 12.74 -7.83 6.23
C ALA A 130 11.73 -8.82 5.63
N VAL A 131 11.14 -8.50 4.48
CA VAL A 131 10.10 -9.33 3.85
C VAL A 131 10.64 -9.99 2.56
N PRO A 132 10.41 -11.30 2.34
CA PRO A 132 10.79 -11.94 1.09
C PRO A 132 10.05 -11.33 -0.12
N GLY A 133 10.81 -10.86 -1.09
CA GLY A 133 10.33 -10.42 -2.38
C GLY A 133 10.99 -11.16 -3.54
N PRO A 134 10.95 -10.61 -4.76
CA PRO A 134 11.54 -11.24 -5.93
C PRO A 134 13.09 -11.26 -5.90
N GLY A 135 13.72 -10.57 -4.95
CA GLY A 135 15.17 -10.56 -4.73
C GLY A 135 15.69 -11.72 -3.87
N GLY A 136 14.82 -12.56 -3.30
CA GLY A 136 15.22 -13.73 -2.52
C GLY A 136 15.02 -13.56 -1.02
N ARG A 137 15.95 -14.10 -0.21
CA ARG A 137 15.81 -14.09 1.25
C ARG A 137 16.20 -12.75 1.85
N PRO A 138 15.41 -12.19 2.79
CA PRO A 138 15.75 -10.93 3.45
C PRO A 138 16.97 -11.08 4.35
N PRO A 139 17.82 -10.04 4.46
CA PRO A 139 18.94 -10.01 5.40
C PRO A 139 18.51 -9.82 6.86
N VAL A 140 17.32 -9.28 7.10
CA VAL A 140 16.79 -9.02 8.44
C VAL A 140 15.56 -9.91 8.73
N ASP A 141 15.54 -10.54 9.90
CA ASP A 141 14.35 -11.25 10.38
C ASP A 141 13.25 -10.26 10.80
N ALA A 142 12.11 -10.31 10.12
CA ALA A 142 10.98 -9.42 10.37
C ALA A 142 10.47 -9.46 11.81
N SER A 143 10.37 -10.65 12.42
CA SER A 143 9.83 -10.77 13.78
C SER A 143 10.77 -10.12 14.80
N THR A 144 12.07 -10.34 14.63
CA THR A 144 13.11 -9.75 15.47
C THR A 144 13.17 -8.24 15.27
N PHE A 145 13.13 -7.75 14.03
CA PHE A 145 13.09 -6.32 13.72
C PHE A 145 11.90 -5.61 14.38
N LEU A 146 10.69 -6.15 14.24
CA LEU A 146 9.50 -5.55 14.85
C LEU A 146 9.58 -5.53 16.38
N ARG A 147 10.09 -6.61 17.00
CA ARG A 147 10.29 -6.66 18.46
C ARG A 147 11.27 -5.59 18.93
N TYR A 148 12.38 -5.39 18.21
CA TYR A 148 13.40 -4.41 18.56
C TYR A 148 12.98 -2.96 18.33
N THR A 149 12.12 -2.71 17.33
CA THR A 149 11.62 -1.37 17.01
C THR A 149 10.36 -0.97 17.80
N THR A 150 9.68 -1.93 18.43
CA THR A 150 8.48 -1.72 19.26
C THR A 150 8.59 -0.55 20.26
N PRO A 151 9.70 -0.38 21.01
CA PRO A 151 9.82 0.71 22.00
C PRO A 151 9.76 2.12 21.40
N PHE A 152 10.02 2.27 20.10
CA PHE A 152 9.98 3.57 19.43
C PHE A 152 8.61 3.92 18.86
N HIS A 153 7.63 3.02 18.94
CA HIS A 153 6.28 3.28 18.46
C HIS A 153 5.43 4.08 19.47
N PRO A 154 4.58 5.03 19.02
CA PRO A 154 4.34 5.45 17.64
C PRO A 154 5.24 6.62 17.19
N PHE A 155 6.34 6.91 17.90
CA PHE A 155 7.20 8.05 17.62
C PHE A 155 7.99 7.88 16.32
N ALA A 156 8.56 6.69 16.08
CA ALA A 156 9.24 6.35 14.84
C ALA A 156 8.28 5.73 13.81
N ILE A 157 8.57 5.96 12.53
CA ILE A 157 8.00 5.23 11.41
C ILE A 157 8.75 3.91 11.28
N VAL A 158 8.04 2.80 11.38
CA VAL A 158 8.58 1.48 11.07
C VAL A 158 8.47 1.27 9.57
N SER A 159 9.61 1.28 8.88
CA SER A 159 9.69 1.10 7.43
C SER A 159 10.12 -0.33 7.09
N LEU A 160 9.31 -1.06 6.32
CA LEU A 160 9.58 -2.43 5.92
C LEU A 160 9.77 -2.51 4.41
N GLY A 161 10.89 -3.07 3.98
CA GLY A 161 11.17 -3.36 2.58
C GLY A 161 11.03 -4.84 2.25
N TRP A 162 10.91 -5.09 0.94
CA TRP A 162 11.10 -6.43 0.39
C TRP A 162 12.49 -6.54 -0.23
N THR A 163 13.05 -7.74 -0.24
CA THR A 163 14.14 -8.02 -1.17
C THR A 163 13.67 -7.88 -2.61
N THR A 164 14.38 -7.09 -3.41
CA THR A 164 13.98 -6.77 -4.78
C THR A 164 15.03 -7.19 -5.81
N LYS A 165 14.63 -7.15 -7.09
CA LYS A 165 15.53 -7.28 -8.23
C LYS A 165 15.04 -6.38 -9.35
N SER A 166 15.95 -6.03 -10.26
CA SER A 166 15.59 -5.20 -11.42
C SER A 166 14.45 -5.82 -12.24
N LYS A 167 13.50 -4.97 -12.65
CA LYS A 167 12.31 -5.35 -13.44
C LYS A 167 11.48 -6.50 -12.85
N GLY A 168 11.48 -6.63 -11.52
CA GLY A 168 10.62 -7.56 -10.79
C GLY A 168 9.16 -7.08 -10.72
N ALA A 169 8.34 -7.84 -9.98
CA ALA A 169 6.99 -7.45 -9.57
C ALA A 169 6.72 -7.95 -8.14
N TYR A 170 5.95 -7.20 -7.37
CA TYR A 170 5.35 -7.64 -6.12
C TYR A 170 4.12 -8.49 -6.44
N SER A 171 4.19 -9.78 -6.11
CA SER A 171 3.03 -10.67 -6.23
C SER A 171 1.99 -10.40 -5.13
N TRP A 172 0.77 -10.87 -5.32
CA TRP A 172 -0.26 -10.89 -4.28
C TRP A 172 0.23 -11.52 -2.98
N ARG A 173 1.02 -12.60 -3.07
CA ARG A 173 1.64 -13.22 -1.90
C ARG A 173 2.62 -12.29 -1.18
N ASN A 174 3.39 -11.49 -1.92
CA ASN A 174 4.36 -10.56 -1.33
C ASN A 174 3.65 -9.46 -0.53
N VAL A 175 2.61 -8.85 -1.10
CA VAL A 175 1.84 -7.81 -0.41
C VAL A 175 0.95 -8.37 0.69
N GLU A 176 0.38 -9.58 0.53
CA GLU A 176 -0.37 -10.25 1.60
C GLU A 176 0.54 -10.51 2.80
N THR A 177 1.75 -11.04 2.58
CA THR A 177 2.70 -11.30 3.66
C THR A 177 3.03 -10.03 4.44
N MET A 178 3.27 -8.92 3.73
CA MET A 178 3.51 -7.60 4.33
C MET A 178 2.29 -7.09 5.11
N ALA A 179 1.09 -7.20 4.54
CA ALA A 179 -0.15 -6.78 5.19
C ALA A 179 -0.42 -7.58 6.47
N ARG A 180 -0.24 -8.90 6.45
CA ARG A 180 -0.39 -9.77 7.64
C ARG A 180 0.61 -9.43 8.72
N LEU A 181 1.87 -9.22 8.33
CA LEU A 181 2.95 -8.86 9.27
C LEU A 181 2.62 -7.57 10.03
N THR A 182 2.07 -6.57 9.34
CA THR A 182 1.85 -5.22 9.91
C THR A 182 0.48 -5.05 10.55
N ARG A 183 -0.57 -5.67 10.00
CA ARG A 183 -1.94 -5.59 10.50
C ARG A 183 -2.26 -6.62 11.58
N CYS A 184 -1.72 -7.83 11.44
CA CYS A 184 -2.00 -8.95 12.34
C CYS A 184 -0.85 -9.25 13.31
N GLY A 185 0.32 -8.65 13.09
CA GLY A 185 1.45 -8.73 14.00
C GLY A 185 1.17 -8.05 15.35
N GLN A 186 2.02 -8.33 16.33
CA GLN A 186 2.02 -7.66 17.62
C GLN A 186 3.41 -7.05 17.84
N PRO A 187 3.51 -5.74 18.16
CA PRO A 187 2.42 -4.78 18.33
C PRO A 187 1.77 -4.36 17.00
N TYR A 188 0.56 -3.78 17.07
CA TYR A 188 -0.07 -3.14 15.91
C TYR A 188 0.66 -1.84 15.53
N LEU A 189 1.10 -1.74 14.28
CA LEU A 189 1.86 -0.59 13.78
C LEU A 189 0.91 0.54 13.36
N LYS A 190 1.10 1.74 13.92
CA LYS A 190 0.28 2.93 13.64
C LYS A 190 0.93 3.85 12.62
N ARG A 191 2.27 3.86 12.56
CA ARG A 191 3.08 4.59 11.58
C ARG A 191 3.96 3.58 10.85
N VAL A 192 3.53 3.19 9.66
CA VAL A 192 4.23 2.18 8.87
C VAL A 192 4.49 2.69 7.46
N ALA A 193 5.69 2.42 6.96
CA ALA A 193 6.04 2.68 5.58
C ALA A 193 6.46 1.37 4.89
N PHE A 194 6.12 1.25 3.60
CA PHE A 194 6.51 0.13 2.77
C PHE A 194 7.51 0.62 1.73
N ALA A 195 8.73 0.10 1.75
CA ALA A 195 9.75 0.49 0.78
C ALA A 195 9.49 -0.20 -0.56
N VAL A 196 9.13 0.61 -1.56
CA VAL A 196 8.73 0.16 -2.89
C VAL A 196 9.79 0.57 -3.90
N ARG A 197 10.35 -0.41 -4.60
CA ARG A 197 11.27 -0.16 -5.70
C ARG A 197 10.48 0.30 -6.92
N ALA A 198 10.79 1.50 -7.39
CA ALA A 198 10.00 2.18 -8.40
C ALA A 198 9.92 1.43 -9.73
N SER A 199 10.97 0.70 -10.13
CA SER A 199 10.97 -0.13 -11.34
C SER A 199 9.94 -1.28 -11.34
N MET A 200 9.35 -1.60 -10.19
CA MET A 200 8.41 -2.71 -10.02
C MET A 200 6.95 -2.22 -9.95
N ILE A 201 6.72 -0.90 -9.84
CA ILE A 201 5.39 -0.32 -9.63
C ILE A 201 4.44 -0.67 -10.78
N GLU A 202 4.88 -0.49 -12.03
CA GLU A 202 4.02 -0.71 -13.21
C GLU A 202 3.41 -2.12 -13.22
N ASN A 203 4.19 -3.13 -12.83
CA ASN A 203 3.76 -4.51 -12.77
C ASN A 203 3.15 -4.89 -11.41
N SER A 204 2.84 -3.93 -10.54
CA SER A 204 2.39 -4.21 -9.17
C SER A 204 1.34 -3.24 -8.65
N LEU A 205 0.81 -2.37 -9.51
CA LEU A 205 -0.09 -1.30 -9.11
C LEU A 205 -1.35 -1.80 -8.37
N PRO A 206 -2.06 -2.86 -8.84
CA PRO A 206 -3.20 -3.41 -8.11
C PRO A 206 -2.83 -3.93 -6.71
N GLN A 207 -1.65 -4.55 -6.59
CA GLN A 207 -1.14 -5.12 -5.34
C GLN A 207 -0.77 -4.01 -4.34
N LEU A 208 -0.12 -2.95 -4.82
CA LEU A 208 0.30 -1.81 -4.00
C LEU A 208 -0.90 -0.96 -3.54
N ALA A 209 -1.85 -0.69 -4.43
CA ALA A 209 -3.08 0.01 -4.07
C ALA A 209 -3.87 -0.77 -3.01
N TRP A 210 -4.01 -2.08 -3.18
CA TRP A 210 -4.65 -2.96 -2.19
C TRP A 210 -3.93 -2.94 -0.83
N LEU A 211 -2.58 -2.91 -0.81
CA LEU A 211 -1.82 -2.88 0.43
C LEU A 211 -2.11 -1.62 1.24
N VAL A 212 -2.16 -0.45 0.59
CA VAL A 212 -2.49 0.83 1.21
C VAL A 212 -3.94 0.84 1.73
N ASP A 213 -4.88 0.24 0.99
CA ASP A 213 -6.27 0.12 1.43
C ASP A 213 -6.41 -0.76 2.69
N VAL A 214 -5.69 -1.89 2.73
CA VAL A 214 -5.80 -2.89 3.80
C VAL A 214 -5.05 -2.47 5.06
N VAL A 215 -4.01 -1.66 4.93
CA VAL A 215 -3.22 -1.11 6.04
C VAL A 215 -3.41 0.41 6.07
N PRO A 216 -4.49 0.90 6.69
CA PRO A 216 -4.80 2.33 6.69
C PRO A 216 -3.70 3.14 7.37
N ASN A 217 -3.50 4.39 6.94
CA ASN A 217 -2.42 5.29 7.38
C ASN A 217 -1.00 4.75 7.15
N SER A 218 -0.84 3.81 6.21
CA SER A 218 0.47 3.42 5.71
C SER A 218 0.94 4.36 4.59
N THR A 219 2.24 4.35 4.34
CA THR A 219 2.88 5.14 3.28
C THR A 219 3.73 4.23 2.41
N LEU A 220 3.70 4.44 1.09
CA LEU A 220 4.69 3.86 0.17
C LEU A 220 5.90 4.77 0.11
N SER A 221 7.07 4.27 0.52
CA SER A 221 8.36 4.95 0.37
C SER A 221 9.01 4.48 -0.92
N VAL A 222 8.90 5.29 -1.97
CA VAL A 222 9.27 4.89 -3.32
C VAL A 222 10.72 5.26 -3.61
N TRP A 223 11.55 4.25 -3.86
CA TRP A 223 12.99 4.41 -4.10
C TRP A 223 13.42 3.76 -5.42
N TYR A 224 14.57 4.18 -5.96
CA TYR A 224 15.26 3.46 -7.03
C TYR A 224 16.77 3.58 -6.83
N PRO A 225 17.56 2.57 -7.25
CA PRO A 225 19.01 2.66 -7.12
C PRO A 225 19.56 3.64 -8.17
N ALA A 226 20.60 4.40 -7.81
CA ALA A 226 21.28 5.32 -8.72
C ALA A 226 21.85 4.67 -10.00
N SER A 227 21.99 3.34 -10.01
CA SER A 227 22.41 2.56 -11.17
C SER A 227 21.31 2.34 -12.22
N GLU A 228 20.08 2.78 -11.94
CA GLU A 228 18.94 2.65 -12.86
C GLU A 228 18.44 4.00 -13.38
N ALA A 229 17.85 3.97 -14.57
CA ALA A 229 17.21 5.13 -15.14
C ALA A 229 15.98 5.56 -14.29
N PRO A 230 15.74 6.87 -14.15
CA PRO A 230 14.54 7.41 -13.52
C PRO A 230 13.25 6.74 -14.06
N PRO A 231 12.44 6.08 -13.22
CA PRO A 231 11.25 5.36 -13.66
C PRO A 231 10.02 6.28 -13.75
N THR A 232 10.14 7.41 -14.45
CA THR A 232 9.13 8.48 -14.48
C THR A 232 7.73 7.98 -14.81
N GLU A 233 7.58 7.19 -15.88
CA GLU A 233 6.29 6.62 -16.29
C GLU A 233 5.62 5.80 -15.17
N ALA A 234 6.40 5.00 -14.43
CA ALA A 234 5.89 4.20 -13.34
C ALA A 234 5.44 5.08 -12.15
N LEU A 235 6.13 6.20 -11.92
CA LEU A 235 5.75 7.17 -10.87
C LEU A 235 4.49 7.95 -11.25
N LEU A 236 4.29 8.28 -12.53
CA LEU A 236 3.06 8.91 -13.03
C LEU A 236 1.86 7.98 -12.82
N LYS A 237 1.96 6.71 -13.25
CA LYS A 237 0.93 5.69 -13.01
C LYS A 237 0.63 5.48 -11.52
N LEU A 238 1.63 5.64 -10.65
CA LEU A 238 1.43 5.57 -9.20
C LEU A 238 0.51 6.68 -8.70
N ARG A 239 0.73 7.92 -9.16
CA ARG A 239 -0.05 9.11 -8.78
C ARG A 239 -1.51 9.01 -9.20
N GLU A 240 -1.77 8.36 -10.33
CA GLU A 240 -3.11 8.12 -10.85
C GLU A 240 -3.89 7.08 -10.04
N ALA A 241 -3.21 6.22 -9.28
CA ALA A 241 -3.83 5.06 -8.63
C ALA A 241 -3.78 5.07 -7.10
N ILE A 242 -2.91 5.87 -6.48
CA ILE A 242 -2.71 5.90 -5.03
C ILE A 242 -2.75 7.35 -4.54
N PRO A 243 -3.45 7.64 -3.42
CA PRO A 243 -3.50 8.98 -2.87
C PRO A 243 -2.10 9.54 -2.60
N GLU A 244 -1.87 10.80 -2.95
CA GLU A 244 -0.58 11.47 -2.74
C GLU A 244 -0.15 11.44 -1.25
N SER A 245 -1.11 11.58 -0.33
CA SER A 245 -0.89 11.49 1.11
C SER A 245 -0.38 10.11 1.57
N SER A 246 -0.44 9.09 0.72
CA SER A 246 0.05 7.74 0.99
C SER A 246 1.39 7.44 0.30
N VAL A 247 2.07 8.45 -0.27
CA VAL A 247 3.33 8.27 -0.98
C VAL A 247 4.40 9.26 -0.49
N VAL A 248 5.61 8.75 -0.28
CA VAL A 248 6.84 9.52 -0.09
C VAL A 248 7.83 9.09 -1.15
N TYR A 249 8.36 10.05 -1.89
CA TYR A 249 9.36 9.81 -2.92
C TYR A 249 10.76 9.86 -2.28
N ASP A 250 11.29 8.69 -1.94
CA ASP A 250 12.64 8.47 -1.44
C ASP A 250 13.63 8.43 -2.62
N LEU A 251 13.72 9.55 -3.35
CA LEU A 251 14.47 9.70 -4.60
C LEU A 251 15.76 10.52 -4.38
N PRO A 252 16.78 10.33 -5.23
CA PRO A 252 18.02 11.10 -5.18
C PRO A 252 17.75 12.61 -5.23
N ARG A 253 18.62 13.40 -4.60
CA ARG A 253 18.45 14.86 -4.47
C ARG A 253 18.25 15.58 -5.81
N ASP A 254 18.96 15.13 -6.83
CA ASP A 254 18.98 15.71 -8.17
C ASP A 254 17.83 15.23 -9.05
N TYR A 255 16.88 14.45 -8.51
CA TYR A 255 15.68 14.08 -9.23
C TYR A 255 14.81 15.32 -9.56
N PRO A 256 14.43 15.51 -10.84
CA PRO A 256 13.62 16.65 -11.27
C PRO A 256 12.14 16.39 -10.96
N PHE A 257 11.70 16.74 -9.75
CA PHE A 257 10.33 16.56 -9.27
C PHE A 257 9.30 17.35 -10.07
N GLU A 258 9.71 18.40 -10.79
CA GLU A 258 8.82 19.26 -11.58
C GLU A 258 7.97 18.44 -12.56
N ASN A 259 8.58 17.43 -13.20
CA ASN A 259 7.90 16.54 -14.15
C ASN A 259 6.85 15.63 -13.50
N LEU A 260 6.94 15.40 -12.18
CA LEU A 260 5.96 14.60 -11.45
C LEU A 260 4.83 15.47 -10.93
N VAL A 261 5.11 16.67 -10.43
CA VAL A 261 4.13 17.53 -9.76
C VAL A 261 3.03 18.00 -10.72
N ASP A 262 3.38 18.26 -11.98
CA ASP A 262 2.42 18.70 -13.01
C ASP A 262 1.47 17.59 -13.49
N ALA A 263 1.69 16.36 -13.08
CA ALA A 263 0.87 15.23 -13.49
C ALA A 263 -0.46 15.16 -12.71
N PRO A 264 -1.56 14.71 -13.36
CA PRO A 264 -2.84 14.53 -12.70
C PRO A 264 -2.70 13.70 -11.42
N ILE A 265 -3.28 14.19 -10.34
CA ILE A 265 -3.42 13.42 -9.10
C ILE A 265 -4.71 12.65 -9.21
N MET A 266 -4.75 11.43 -8.67
CA MET A 266 -6.01 10.73 -8.45
C MET A 266 -6.95 11.62 -7.62
N GLU A 267 -7.98 12.17 -8.24
CA GLU A 267 -9.12 12.67 -7.46
C GLU A 267 -9.70 11.46 -6.72
N GLU A 268 -9.97 11.57 -5.41
CA GLU A 268 -10.67 10.53 -4.68
C GLU A 268 -12.05 10.34 -5.33
N ASP A 269 -12.12 9.39 -6.25
CA ASP A 269 -13.31 9.02 -7.01
C ASP A 269 -14.42 8.75 -6.00
N GLN A 270 -15.42 9.64 -5.95
CA GLN A 270 -16.26 9.77 -4.76
C GLN A 270 -17.23 8.60 -4.55
N ASP A 271 -17.44 7.69 -5.51
CA ASP A 271 -18.75 7.00 -5.52
C ASP A 271 -18.79 5.54 -5.99
N TRP A 272 -17.74 4.76 -5.79
CA TRP A 272 -17.87 3.31 -5.98
C TRP A 272 -17.10 2.46 -4.97
N ARG A 273 -17.21 2.76 -3.68
CA ARG A 273 -16.73 1.80 -2.68
C ARG A 273 -17.57 0.52 -2.74
N ILE A 274 -16.90 -0.61 -2.94
CA ILE A 274 -17.55 -1.92 -2.89
C ILE A 274 -17.81 -2.25 -1.42
N ASP A 275 -19.08 -2.47 -1.07
CA ASP A 275 -19.47 -2.92 0.28
C ASP A 275 -19.22 -4.42 0.42
N TRP A 276 -17.97 -4.73 0.76
CA TRP A 276 -17.49 -6.08 1.05
C TRP A 276 -17.88 -6.52 2.46
N LYS A 277 -18.48 -7.70 2.60
CA LYS A 277 -18.84 -8.30 3.89
C LYS A 277 -18.24 -9.68 4.04
N LEU A 278 -17.65 -9.93 5.20
CA LEU A 278 -17.10 -11.23 5.59
C LEU A 278 -18.18 -12.08 6.24
N THR A 279 -18.21 -13.37 5.92
CA THR A 279 -19.10 -14.32 6.60
C THR A 279 -18.39 -14.96 7.78
N GLY A 280 -18.93 -14.81 8.99
CA GLY A 280 -18.38 -15.42 10.21
C GLY A 280 -17.17 -14.69 10.80
N ASP A 281 -16.44 -15.38 11.67
CA ASP A 281 -15.22 -14.88 12.32
C ASP A 281 -14.03 -15.77 11.98
N SER A 282 -12.85 -15.17 11.82
CA SER A 282 -11.59 -15.90 11.62
C SER A 282 -10.43 -15.13 12.26
N PRO A 283 -9.39 -15.81 12.79
CA PRO A 283 -8.20 -15.15 13.27
C PRO A 283 -7.59 -14.24 12.19
N CYS A 284 -6.97 -13.12 12.59
CA CYS A 284 -6.40 -12.16 11.64
C CYS A 284 -5.42 -12.80 10.64
N GLN A 285 -4.71 -13.87 11.01
CA GLN A 285 -3.80 -14.57 10.10
C GLN A 285 -4.51 -15.37 8.99
N LYS A 286 -5.80 -15.65 9.14
CA LYS A 286 -6.59 -16.50 8.24
C LYS A 286 -7.84 -15.82 7.68
N THR A 287 -8.24 -14.67 8.22
CA THR A 287 -9.39 -13.89 7.72
C THR A 287 -9.12 -13.33 6.33
N SER A 288 -10.16 -13.10 5.53
CA SER A 288 -10.01 -12.40 4.26
C SER A 288 -9.59 -10.93 4.49
N LEU A 289 -8.72 -10.39 3.64
CA LEU A 289 -8.28 -9.00 3.73
C LEU A 289 -8.85 -8.20 2.57
N VAL A 290 -9.68 -7.23 2.93
CA VAL A 290 -10.51 -6.44 2.02
C VAL A 290 -9.90 -5.05 1.81
N GLY A 291 -9.60 -4.73 0.56
CA GLY A 291 -9.33 -3.37 0.09
C GLY A 291 -10.51 -2.80 -0.70
N LYS A 292 -10.36 -1.62 -1.32
CA LYS A 292 -11.47 -0.96 -2.04
C LYS A 292 -11.88 -1.74 -3.29
N ARG A 293 -10.88 -2.11 -4.12
CA ARG A 293 -11.06 -2.74 -5.44
C ARG A 293 -10.51 -4.17 -5.53
N ALA A 294 -10.10 -4.74 -4.40
CA ALA A 294 -9.53 -6.07 -4.34
C ALA A 294 -9.70 -6.72 -2.95
N VAL A 295 -9.77 -8.04 -2.93
CA VAL A 295 -9.86 -8.86 -1.73
C VAL A 295 -8.96 -10.07 -1.87
N VAL A 296 -8.13 -10.32 -0.86
CA VAL A 296 -7.42 -11.58 -0.69
C VAL A 296 -8.28 -12.49 0.20
N LEU A 297 -8.71 -13.62 -0.37
CA LEU A 297 -9.63 -14.57 0.26
C LEU A 297 -8.91 -15.40 1.33
N GLY A 298 -9.50 -15.48 2.51
CA GLY A 298 -9.06 -16.29 3.64
C GLY A 298 -9.93 -17.53 3.82
N ASP A 299 -10.10 -17.97 5.08
CA ASP A 299 -10.97 -19.10 5.45
C ASP A 299 -12.48 -18.78 5.33
N GLN A 300 -12.82 -17.51 5.09
CA GLN A 300 -14.19 -17.00 5.08
C GLN A 300 -14.64 -16.70 3.67
N ALA A 301 -15.91 -16.96 3.38
CA ALA A 301 -16.53 -16.40 2.19
C ALA A 301 -16.59 -14.86 2.31
N VAL A 302 -16.47 -14.22 1.16
CA VAL A 302 -16.54 -12.77 1.03
C VAL A 302 -17.67 -12.45 0.09
N SER A 303 -18.54 -11.52 0.49
CA SER A 303 -19.63 -11.04 -0.35
C SER A 303 -19.40 -9.60 -0.76
N ALA A 304 -19.64 -9.29 -2.04
CA ALA A 304 -19.80 -7.93 -2.52
C ALA A 304 -21.30 -7.62 -2.60
N THR A 305 -21.72 -6.52 -1.98
CA THR A 305 -23.06 -5.98 -2.21
C THR A 305 -23.05 -5.21 -3.53
N LEU A 306 -23.81 -5.68 -4.52
CA LEU A 306 -23.92 -5.02 -5.82
C LEU A 306 -24.82 -3.77 -5.66
N PRO A 307 -24.39 -2.56 -6.09
CA PRO A 307 -25.20 -1.35 -5.98
C PRO A 307 -26.43 -1.42 -6.90
N ASP A 308 -27.59 -0.91 -6.50
CA ASP A 308 -28.78 -0.87 -7.37
C ASP A 308 -29.09 0.59 -7.78
N PRO A 309 -29.17 0.92 -9.09
CA PRO A 309 -29.02 0.04 -10.25
C PRO A 309 -27.55 -0.19 -10.67
N TRP A 310 -27.26 -1.38 -11.20
CA TRP A 310 -25.99 -1.72 -11.84
C TRP A 310 -26.24 -2.39 -13.19
N ALA A 311 -25.37 -2.16 -14.17
CA ALA A 311 -25.36 -2.85 -15.45
C ALA A 311 -24.33 -3.97 -15.46
N ASP A 312 -23.07 -3.62 -15.19
CA ASP A 312 -21.95 -4.55 -15.33
C ASP A 312 -21.13 -4.61 -14.05
N PHE A 313 -20.75 -5.82 -13.66
CA PHE A 313 -19.69 -6.09 -12.70
C PHE A 313 -18.54 -6.74 -13.45
N GLU A 314 -17.33 -6.24 -13.26
CA GLU A 314 -16.12 -6.80 -13.85
C GLU A 314 -15.11 -7.10 -12.74
N ALA A 315 -14.44 -8.25 -12.81
CA ALA A 315 -13.38 -8.60 -11.88
C ALA A 315 -12.36 -9.55 -12.51
N LYS A 316 -11.12 -9.45 -12.05
CA LYS A 316 -10.08 -10.46 -12.25
C LYS A 316 -9.98 -11.37 -11.03
N LEU A 317 -9.69 -12.63 -11.27
CA LEU A 317 -9.55 -13.67 -10.26
C LEU A 317 -8.16 -14.29 -10.38
N ASP A 318 -7.30 -14.12 -9.37
CA ASP A 318 -6.05 -14.87 -9.23
C ASP A 318 -6.27 -16.07 -8.31
N LEU A 319 -6.30 -17.26 -8.90
CA LEU A 319 -6.48 -18.54 -8.22
C LEU A 319 -5.23 -19.41 -8.35
N SER A 320 -4.07 -18.81 -8.62
CA SER A 320 -2.80 -19.53 -8.81
C SER A 320 -2.44 -20.43 -7.61
N LYS A 321 -2.92 -20.06 -6.42
CA LYS A 321 -2.82 -20.85 -5.18
C LYS A 321 -3.99 -21.80 -4.95
N PRO A 322 -5.27 -21.37 -4.82
CA PRO A 322 -6.36 -22.29 -4.48
C PRO A 322 -6.87 -23.14 -5.65
N ARG A 323 -6.57 -22.78 -6.90
CA ARG A 323 -6.98 -23.44 -8.15
C ARG A 323 -8.48 -23.57 -8.41
N SER A 324 -9.32 -23.21 -7.43
CA SER A 324 -10.76 -23.09 -7.63
C SER A 324 -11.35 -21.98 -6.76
N VAL A 325 -12.50 -21.46 -7.21
CA VAL A 325 -13.37 -20.58 -6.43
C VAL A 325 -14.81 -20.88 -6.76
N ALA A 326 -15.65 -20.90 -5.74
CA ALA A 326 -17.09 -20.88 -5.86
C ALA A 326 -17.56 -19.43 -5.88
N VAL A 327 -18.31 -19.06 -6.93
CA VAL A 327 -18.99 -17.78 -7.04
C VAL A 327 -20.49 -18.04 -6.93
N SER A 328 -21.18 -17.35 -6.04
CA SER A 328 -22.62 -17.53 -5.83
C SER A 328 -23.37 -16.20 -5.93
N LEU A 329 -24.54 -16.22 -6.54
CA LEU A 329 -25.49 -15.11 -6.56
C LEU A 329 -26.86 -15.70 -6.26
N GLY A 330 -27.36 -15.45 -5.05
CA GLY A 330 -28.60 -16.05 -4.56
C GLY A 330 -28.46 -17.56 -4.43
N ASN A 331 -29.39 -18.30 -5.02
CA ASN A 331 -29.37 -19.77 -5.04
C ASN A 331 -28.51 -20.34 -6.18
N SER A 332 -28.05 -19.50 -7.09
CA SER A 332 -27.20 -19.90 -8.21
C SER A 332 -25.73 -19.90 -7.80
N LYS A 333 -24.98 -20.93 -8.20
CA LYS A 333 -23.56 -21.12 -7.85
C LYS A 333 -22.77 -21.66 -9.02
N LEU A 334 -21.67 -20.99 -9.36
CA LEU A 334 -20.69 -21.36 -10.39
C LEU A 334 -19.35 -21.67 -9.74
N THR A 335 -18.75 -22.82 -10.10
CA THR A 335 -17.38 -23.14 -9.69
C THR A 335 -16.45 -22.89 -10.85
N LEU A 336 -15.39 -22.12 -10.61
CA LEU A 336 -14.30 -21.89 -11.54
C LEU A 336 -13.11 -22.75 -11.13
N GLU A 337 -12.57 -23.52 -12.06
CA GLU A 337 -11.39 -24.37 -11.85
C GLU A 337 -10.29 -23.96 -12.83
N GLY A 338 -9.18 -23.43 -12.31
CA GLY A 338 -8.10 -22.93 -13.13
C GLY A 338 -7.20 -21.93 -12.40
N PRO A 339 -6.17 -21.40 -13.10
CA PRO A 339 -5.20 -20.51 -12.50
C PRO A 339 -5.72 -19.09 -12.34
N CYS A 340 -6.24 -18.45 -13.39
CA CYS A 340 -6.69 -17.07 -13.36
C CYS A 340 -7.79 -16.82 -14.39
N PHE A 341 -8.73 -15.96 -14.03
CA PHE A 341 -9.90 -15.66 -14.84
C PHE A 341 -10.18 -14.16 -14.90
N TYR A 342 -10.75 -13.74 -16.03
CA TYR A 342 -11.50 -12.49 -16.13
C TYR A 342 -12.99 -12.83 -16.14
N MET A 343 -13.78 -12.16 -15.31
CA MET A 343 -15.20 -12.41 -15.13
C MET A 343 -15.99 -11.12 -15.31
N VAL A 344 -17.02 -11.18 -16.13
CA VAL A 344 -18.01 -10.12 -16.31
C VAL A 344 -19.38 -10.67 -15.95
N LEU A 345 -20.13 -9.94 -15.15
CA LEU A 345 -21.56 -10.17 -14.93
C LEU A 345 -22.32 -9.02 -15.57
N ASN A 346 -23.26 -9.33 -16.46
CA ASN A 346 -24.15 -8.35 -17.07
C ASN A 346 -25.56 -8.57 -16.52
N ARG A 347 -26.18 -7.51 -15.99
CA ARG A 347 -27.57 -7.53 -15.52
C ARG A 347 -28.50 -6.99 -16.59
N ASN A 348 -29.55 -7.76 -16.88
CA ASN A 348 -30.68 -7.33 -17.70
C ASN A 348 -31.99 -7.62 -16.94
N GLY A 349 -32.53 -6.60 -16.27
CA GLY A 349 -33.68 -6.75 -15.39
C GLY A 349 -33.39 -7.66 -14.19
N GLN A 350 -34.07 -8.80 -14.13
CA GLN A 350 -33.91 -9.85 -13.10
C GLN A 350 -33.05 -11.04 -13.56
N LYS A 351 -32.40 -10.92 -14.72
CA LYS A 351 -31.44 -11.92 -15.19
C LYS A 351 -30.04 -11.37 -15.10
N VAL A 352 -29.12 -12.21 -14.66
CA VAL A 352 -27.69 -11.94 -14.71
C VAL A 352 -27.03 -13.00 -15.58
N THR A 353 -26.20 -12.57 -16.53
CA THR A 353 -25.39 -13.47 -17.34
C THR A 353 -23.93 -13.28 -16.97
N SER A 354 -23.26 -14.36 -16.62
CA SER A 354 -21.81 -14.36 -16.39
C SER A 354 -21.08 -14.78 -17.65
N HIS A 355 -20.04 -14.05 -18.02
CA HIS A 355 -19.05 -14.41 -19.02
C HIS A 355 -17.68 -14.53 -18.36
N VAL A 356 -16.99 -15.66 -18.60
CA VAL A 356 -15.69 -15.94 -17.99
C VAL A 356 -14.69 -16.39 -19.04
N TRP A 357 -13.48 -15.82 -18.94
CA TRP A 357 -12.33 -16.15 -19.80
C TRP A 357 -11.13 -16.53 -18.93
N GLY A 358 -10.42 -17.59 -19.29
CA GLY A 358 -9.09 -17.85 -18.77
C GLY A 358 -8.11 -16.76 -19.18
N MET A 359 -7.22 -16.35 -18.28
CA MET A 359 -6.20 -15.34 -18.57
C MET A 359 -4.84 -15.66 -17.91
N PRO A 360 -3.72 -15.10 -18.41
CA PRO A 360 -2.45 -15.19 -17.72
C PRO A 360 -2.48 -14.46 -16.36
N CYS A 361 -2.03 -15.12 -15.29
CA CYS A 361 -2.04 -14.52 -13.94
C CYS A 361 -1.16 -13.29 -13.75
N LYS A 362 -0.17 -13.08 -14.64
CA LYS A 362 0.77 -11.95 -14.53
C LYS A 362 0.27 -10.67 -15.19
N GLU A 363 -0.90 -10.71 -15.80
CA GLU A 363 -1.41 -9.59 -16.58
C GLU A 363 -2.17 -8.59 -15.72
N ASN A 364 -1.42 -7.62 -15.20
CA ASN A 364 -1.95 -6.52 -14.40
C ASN A 364 -2.51 -5.37 -15.26
N THR A 365 -2.34 -5.40 -16.59
CA THR A 365 -2.91 -4.40 -17.50
C THR A 365 -4.44 -4.50 -17.52
N LEU A 366 -5.10 -3.37 -17.23
CA LEU A 366 -6.53 -3.14 -17.45
C LEU A 366 -6.75 -2.93 -18.95
N ASP A 367 -6.43 -3.92 -19.79
CA ASP A 367 -6.70 -3.80 -21.21
C ASP A 367 -8.08 -4.40 -21.52
N PRO A 368 -9.15 -3.60 -21.58
CA PRO A 368 -10.49 -4.06 -21.94
C PRO A 368 -10.55 -4.61 -23.37
N SER A 369 -9.51 -4.41 -24.21
CA SER A 369 -9.44 -4.99 -25.56
C SER A 369 -9.20 -6.50 -25.56
N ARG A 370 -8.82 -7.13 -24.44
CA ARG A 370 -8.76 -8.61 -24.35
C ARG A 370 -10.12 -9.33 -24.33
N LYS A 371 -11.23 -8.59 -24.50
CA LYS A 371 -12.56 -9.16 -24.84
C LYS A 371 -12.59 -9.84 -26.23
N GLU A 372 -11.45 -10.03 -26.90
CA GLU A 372 -11.34 -10.64 -28.22
C GLU A 372 -11.46 -12.17 -28.16
N GLY A 373 -12.71 -12.65 -28.06
CA GLY A 373 -13.05 -14.07 -28.21
C GLY A 373 -14.33 -14.45 -27.47
N PRO A 374 -15.02 -15.54 -27.88
CA PRO A 374 -16.17 -16.03 -27.14
C PRO A 374 -15.74 -16.41 -25.71
N ALA A 375 -16.60 -16.11 -24.74
CA ALA A 375 -16.37 -16.55 -23.36
C ALA A 375 -16.21 -18.07 -23.30
N GLU A 376 -15.18 -18.54 -22.61
CA GLU A 376 -14.95 -19.97 -22.40
C GLU A 376 -16.10 -20.59 -21.61
N MET A 377 -16.75 -19.79 -20.77
CA MET A 377 -17.91 -20.20 -20.01
C MET A 377 -18.93 -19.07 -19.90
N THR A 378 -20.19 -19.41 -20.17
CA THR A 378 -21.34 -18.52 -20.00
C THR A 378 -22.40 -19.19 -19.14
N ARG A 379 -23.01 -18.44 -18.22
CA ARG A 379 -24.09 -18.95 -17.36
C ARG A 379 -25.12 -17.88 -17.07
N GLU A 380 -26.40 -18.23 -17.15
CA GLU A 380 -27.50 -17.41 -16.67
C GLU A 380 -27.79 -17.72 -15.19
N TRP A 381 -28.15 -16.67 -14.45
CA TRP A 381 -28.42 -16.69 -13.02
C TRP A 381 -29.74 -15.98 -12.79
N ASP A 382 -30.62 -16.62 -12.01
CA ASP A 382 -31.88 -16.01 -11.58
C ASP A 382 -31.62 -15.04 -10.43
N PHE A 383 -32.16 -13.83 -10.53
CA PHE A 383 -32.00 -12.76 -9.54
C PHE A 383 -33.37 -12.31 -9.02
N GLU A 384 -33.76 -12.80 -7.84
CA GLU A 384 -35.11 -12.63 -7.28
C GLU A 384 -35.32 -11.29 -6.55
N ASN A 385 -34.32 -10.77 -5.84
CA ASN A 385 -34.41 -9.57 -4.99
C ASN A 385 -33.43 -8.48 -5.43
N ALA A 386 -33.75 -7.20 -5.18
CA ALA A 386 -32.96 -6.05 -5.62
C ALA A 386 -31.50 -6.03 -5.10
N THR A 387 -31.21 -6.63 -3.95
CA THR A 387 -29.88 -6.64 -3.32
C THR A 387 -29.50 -8.07 -2.92
N VAL A 388 -28.98 -8.86 -3.85
CA VAL A 388 -28.41 -10.18 -3.56
C VAL A 388 -26.89 -10.08 -3.54
N PRO A 389 -26.21 -10.54 -2.47
CA PRO A 389 -24.76 -10.51 -2.40
C PRO A 389 -24.13 -11.44 -3.44
N LEU A 390 -23.11 -10.95 -4.14
CA LEU A 390 -22.21 -11.78 -4.93
C LEU A 390 -21.14 -12.35 -4.01
N VAL A 391 -21.16 -13.66 -3.80
CA VAL A 391 -20.31 -14.35 -2.82
C VAL A 391 -19.17 -15.08 -3.51
N PHE A 392 -17.96 -14.91 -2.99
CA PHE A 392 -16.75 -15.62 -3.38
C PHE A 392 -16.29 -16.51 -2.22
N GLU A 393 -16.08 -17.79 -2.50
CA GLU A 393 -15.63 -18.78 -1.52
C GLU A 393 -14.54 -19.66 -2.14
N SER A 394 -13.36 -19.69 -1.53
CA SER A 394 -12.25 -20.54 -1.96
C SER A 394 -11.39 -20.95 -0.78
N SER A 395 -10.51 -21.93 -1.01
CA SER A 395 -9.36 -22.11 -0.13
C SER A 395 -8.52 -20.81 -0.04
N PRO A 396 -7.78 -20.57 1.06
CA PRO A 396 -7.08 -19.31 1.28
C PRO A 396 -6.02 -18.94 0.23
N GLY A 397 -5.98 -17.66 -0.12
CA GLY A 397 -5.03 -17.01 -1.01
C GLY A 397 -5.45 -16.94 -2.48
N GLY A 398 -6.74 -17.15 -2.76
CA GLY A 398 -7.35 -16.61 -3.98
C GLY A 398 -7.50 -15.10 -3.86
N VAL A 399 -7.50 -14.39 -4.98
CA VAL A 399 -7.65 -12.93 -5.01
C VAL A 399 -8.72 -12.53 -6.02
N VAL A 400 -9.66 -11.71 -5.58
CA VAL A 400 -10.60 -11.00 -6.45
C VAL A 400 -10.09 -9.57 -6.56
N TYR A 401 -9.75 -9.07 -7.75
CA TYR A 401 -9.12 -7.76 -7.89
C TYR A 401 -9.51 -7.07 -9.19
N ALA A 402 -9.11 -5.79 -9.33
CA ALA A 402 -9.52 -4.95 -10.44
C ALA A 402 -11.04 -5.00 -10.61
N VAL A 403 -11.74 -4.88 -9.48
CA VAL A 403 -13.20 -4.98 -9.43
C VAL A 403 -13.79 -3.63 -9.82
N TYR A 404 -14.75 -3.62 -10.74
CA TYR A 404 -15.44 -2.40 -11.19
C TYR A 404 -16.95 -2.64 -11.32
N PHE A 405 -17.71 -1.57 -11.11
CA PHE A 405 -19.15 -1.51 -11.37
C PHE A 405 -19.45 -0.44 -12.41
N HIS A 406 -20.26 -0.77 -13.39
CA HIS A 406 -20.84 0.21 -14.31
C HIS A 406 -22.30 0.43 -13.94
N ALA A 407 -22.67 1.69 -13.69
CA ALA A 407 -24.05 2.07 -13.42
C ALA A 407 -24.94 1.74 -14.63
N ALA A 408 -26.19 1.36 -14.36
CA ALA A 408 -27.17 1.24 -15.45
C ALA A 408 -27.42 2.62 -16.06
N ALA A 409 -27.43 2.69 -17.39
CA ALA A 409 -27.80 3.93 -18.08
C ALA A 409 -29.16 4.42 -17.55
N PRO A 410 -29.31 5.71 -17.21
CA PRO A 410 -30.59 6.22 -16.74
C PRO A 410 -31.65 5.94 -17.81
N THR A 411 -32.69 5.19 -17.43
CA THR A 411 -33.85 4.99 -18.28
C THR A 411 -34.56 6.34 -18.39
N LEU A 412 -34.34 7.05 -19.51
CA LEU A 412 -35.13 8.21 -19.86
C LEU A 412 -36.58 7.76 -19.97
N SER A 413 -37.37 8.06 -18.94
CA SER A 413 -38.82 7.94 -18.98
C SER A 413 -39.31 8.63 -20.26
N SER A 414 -40.17 7.95 -21.02
CA SER A 414 -40.78 8.46 -22.25
C SER A 414 -41.48 9.81 -22.05
N SER A 415 -41.84 10.15 -20.80
CA SER A 415 -42.40 11.45 -20.41
C SER A 415 -41.37 12.58 -20.48
N LEU A 416 -40.10 12.35 -20.14
CA LEU A 416 -39.03 13.37 -20.18
C LEU A 416 -38.51 13.62 -21.60
N ALA A 417 -38.49 12.57 -22.43
CA ALA A 417 -38.13 12.68 -23.84
C ALA A 417 -39.13 13.55 -24.62
N LEU A 418 -40.43 13.47 -24.28
CA LEU A 418 -41.45 14.35 -24.86
C LEU A 418 -41.29 15.81 -24.41
N VAL A 419 -40.88 16.05 -23.16
CA VAL A 419 -40.66 17.42 -22.65
C VAL A 419 -39.44 18.06 -23.32
N LEU A 420 -38.34 17.32 -23.51
CA LEU A 420 -37.16 17.81 -24.24
C LEU A 420 -37.45 18.08 -25.72
N MET A 421 -38.30 17.27 -26.37
CA MET A 421 -38.77 17.54 -27.74
C MET A 421 -39.73 18.73 -27.82
N ALA A 422 -40.57 18.96 -26.80
CA ALA A 422 -41.48 20.11 -26.76
C ALA A 422 -40.74 21.45 -26.61
N PHE A 423 -39.63 21.48 -25.87
CA PHE A 423 -38.79 22.69 -25.76
C PHE A 423 -37.95 22.97 -27.01
N ALA A 424 -37.64 21.97 -27.83
CA ALA A 424 -36.94 22.15 -29.10
C ALA A 424 -37.84 22.72 -30.21
N VAL A 425 -39.17 22.49 -30.16
CA VAL A 425 -40.12 22.98 -31.18
C VAL A 425 -40.61 24.41 -30.89
N LEU A 426 -40.45 24.91 -29.66
CA LEU A 426 -40.79 26.30 -29.28
C LEU A 426 -39.63 27.30 -29.50
N ALA A 427 -38.51 26.86 -30.04
CA ALA A 427 -37.31 27.66 -30.30
C ALA A 427 -37.02 27.88 -31.80
N VAL A 428 -38.06 27.88 -32.65
CA VAL A 428 -37.98 28.26 -34.08
C VAL A 428 -38.91 29.42 -34.39
#